data_AF-A0A089M627-F1
#
_entry.id   AF-A0A089M627-F1
#
_cell.length_a   1.000
_cell.length_b   1.000
_cell.length_c   1.000
_cell.angle_alpha   90.00
_cell.angle_beta   90.00
_cell.angle_gamma   90.00
#
_symmetry.space_group_name_H-M   'P 1'
#
loop_
_entity.id
_entity.type
_entity.pdbx_description
1 polymer ?
#
loop_
_entity_poly.entity_id
_entity_poly.type
_entity_poly.pdbx_seq_one_letter_code
_entity_poly.pdbx_strand_id
1 'polypeptide(L)'
;MEDTSQWLAVVGQQLQMTEQQGAVLRMMFEGLNAFKTEITEHKEEVQMMVQEVRDSVTLTDAECYQIHQAVKLKTVELTKHRFKESDLKFNEMVGKYRRLIWSNLKKRFEVAKYSHIRRIDFADAVEFVQFFQPEDYI
;
A
#
# COMPACT_ATOMS: atom_id res chain seq x y z
N MET A 1 -10.87 12.22 76.91
CA MET A 1 -11.39 11.04 76.17
C MET A 1 -12.14 11.42 74.89
N GLU A 2 -12.70 12.63 74.75
CA GLU A 2 -13.36 13.08 73.49
C GLU A 2 -12.39 13.28 72.30
N ASP A 3 -11.18 13.78 72.56
CA ASP A 3 -10.21 14.18 71.53
C ASP A 3 -9.68 12.98 70.71
N THR A 4 -9.46 11.85 71.38
CA THR A 4 -9.06 10.58 70.74
C THR A 4 -10.15 9.99 69.84
N SER A 5 -11.42 10.15 70.19
CA SER A 5 -12.55 9.64 69.39
C SER A 5 -12.78 10.48 68.13
N GLN A 6 -12.62 11.80 68.23
CA GLN A 6 -12.66 12.69 67.06
C GLN A 6 -11.50 12.42 66.10
N TRP A 7 -10.28 12.24 66.61
CA TRP A 7 -9.12 11.92 65.78
C TRP A 7 -9.29 10.59 65.03
N LEU A 8 -9.77 9.54 65.71
CA LEU A 8 -10.05 8.24 65.07
C LEU A 8 -11.14 8.34 63.99
N ALA A 9 -12.17 9.17 64.18
CA ALA A 9 -13.21 9.39 63.19
C ALA A 9 -12.67 10.09 61.93
N VAL A 10 -11.82 11.11 62.09
CA VAL A 10 -11.18 11.82 60.97
C VAL A 10 -10.24 10.88 60.21
N VAL A 11 -9.42 10.10 60.92
CA VAL A 11 -8.51 9.11 60.30
C VAL A 11 -9.31 8.02 59.57
N GLY A 12 -10.40 7.52 60.15
CA GLY A 12 -11.28 6.54 59.52
C GLY A 12 -11.94 7.07 58.24
N GLN A 13 -12.40 8.31 58.24
CA GLN A 13 -12.99 8.96 57.07
C GLN A 13 -11.95 9.18 55.97
N GLN A 14 -10.72 9.52 56.33
CA GLN A 14 -9.61 9.71 55.38
C GLN A 14 -9.13 8.37 54.78
N LEU A 15 -9.16 7.29 55.56
CA LEU A 15 -8.92 5.93 55.07
C LEU A 15 -9.98 5.49 54.04
N GLN A 16 -11.27 5.68 54.36
CA GLN A 16 -12.36 5.37 53.41
C GLN A 16 -12.25 6.17 52.10
N MET A 17 -11.91 7.45 52.19
CA MET A 17 -11.71 8.30 51.01
C MET A 17 -10.53 7.79 50.16
N THR A 18 -9.45 7.36 50.80
CA THR A 18 -8.26 6.80 50.13
C THR A 18 -8.59 5.46 49.45
N GLU A 19 -9.38 4.61 50.09
CA GLU A 19 -9.84 3.35 49.50
C GLU A 19 -10.75 3.57 48.28
N GLN A 20 -11.68 4.53 48.36
CA GLN A 20 -12.54 4.90 47.23
C GLN A 20 -11.73 5.46 46.05
N GLN A 21 -10.74 6.32 46.33
CA GLN A 21 -9.81 6.81 45.30
C GLN A 21 -9.01 5.66 44.69
N GLY A 22 -8.55 4.70 45.50
CA GLY A 22 -7.88 3.50 45.02
C GLY A 22 -8.75 2.63 44.11
N ALA A 23 -10.04 2.48 44.44
CA ALA A 23 -11.00 1.74 43.60
C ALA A 23 -11.24 2.44 42.26
N VAL A 24 -11.41 3.77 42.26
CA VAL A 24 -11.57 4.57 41.03
C VAL A 24 -10.32 4.48 40.16
N LEU A 25 -9.12 4.55 40.74
CA LEU A 25 -7.85 4.40 40.01
C LEU A 25 -7.71 3.02 39.36
N ARG A 26 -8.13 1.94 40.05
CA ARG A 26 -8.13 0.59 39.47
C ARG A 26 -9.08 0.48 38.29
N MET A 27 -10.31 0.99 38.43
CA MET A 27 -11.28 1.02 37.33
C MET A 27 -10.77 1.82 36.12
N MET A 28 -10.13 2.97 36.35
CA MET A 28 -9.51 3.75 35.28
C MET A 28 -8.37 2.99 34.60
N PHE A 29 -7.52 2.30 35.37
CA PHE A 29 -6.42 1.50 34.83
C PHE A 29 -6.92 0.30 34.01
N GLU A 30 -7.97 -0.39 34.48
CA GLU A 30 -8.63 -1.45 33.73
C GLU A 30 -9.24 -0.94 32.43
N GLY A 31 -9.94 0.21 32.47
CA GLY A 31 -10.48 0.86 31.28
C GLY A 31 -9.40 1.28 30.28
N LEU A 32 -8.27 1.80 30.76
CA LEU A 32 -7.13 2.15 29.90
C LEU A 32 -6.48 0.91 29.27
N ASN A 33 -6.39 -0.20 30.00
CA ASN A 33 -5.87 -1.45 29.45
C ASN A 33 -6.82 -2.03 28.40
N ALA A 34 -8.13 -2.03 28.64
CA ALA A 34 -9.13 -2.45 27.65
C ALA A 34 -9.05 -1.59 26.38
N PHE A 35 -9.02 -0.27 26.54
CA PHE A 35 -8.89 0.67 25.43
C PHE A 35 -7.57 0.50 24.65
N LYS A 36 -6.46 0.23 25.34
CA LYS A 36 -5.17 -0.06 24.70
C LYS A 36 -5.24 -1.33 23.84
N THR A 37 -5.89 -2.38 24.35
CA THR A 37 -6.11 -3.63 23.60
C THR A 37 -6.96 -3.37 22.36
N GLU A 38 -8.09 -2.68 22.50
CA GLU A 38 -8.97 -2.32 21.38
C GLU A 38 -8.24 -1.50 20.31
N ILE A 39 -7.43 -0.51 20.70
CA ILE A 39 -6.61 0.27 19.76
C ILE A 39 -5.61 -0.61 19.01
N THR A 40 -5.01 -1.58 19.70
CA THR A 40 -4.01 -2.46 19.09
C THR A 40 -4.67 -3.37 18.05
N GLU A 41 -5.81 -3.96 18.39
CA GLU A 41 -6.63 -4.77 17.47
C GLU A 41 -7.10 -3.96 16.25
N HIS A 42 -7.68 -2.77 16.47
CA HIS A 42 -8.12 -1.90 15.37
C HIS A 42 -6.95 -1.46 14.47
N LYS A 43 -5.75 -1.26 15.03
CA LYS A 43 -4.57 -0.92 14.24
C LYS A 43 -4.16 -2.09 13.33
N GLU A 44 -4.21 -3.33 13.83
CA GLU A 44 -3.90 -4.52 13.05
C GLU A 44 -4.91 -4.72 11.92
N GLU A 45 -6.21 -4.56 12.19
CA GLU A 45 -7.27 -4.61 11.17
C GLU A 45 -7.07 -3.57 10.07
N VAL A 46 -6.78 -2.32 10.44
CA VAL A 46 -6.51 -1.26 9.46
C VAL A 46 -5.28 -1.58 8.61
N GLN A 47 -4.22 -2.13 9.21
CA GLN A 47 -3.03 -2.53 8.45
C GLN A 47 -3.33 -3.65 7.45
N MET A 48 -4.12 -4.66 7.85
CA MET A 48 -4.56 -5.72 6.94
C MET A 48 -5.42 -5.18 5.79
N MET A 49 -6.41 -4.34 6.09
CA MET A 49 -7.25 -3.71 5.07
C MET A 49 -6.45 -2.85 4.09
N VAL A 50 -5.46 -2.10 4.56
CA VAL A 50 -4.57 -1.31 3.68
C VAL A 50 -3.79 -2.23 2.74
N GLN A 51 -3.34 -3.39 3.21
CA GLN A 51 -2.63 -4.34 2.37
C GLN A 51 -3.56 -4.99 1.34
N GLU A 52 -4.77 -5.40 1.73
CA GLU A 52 -5.77 -5.94 0.81
C GLU A 52 -6.20 -4.92 -0.26
N VAL A 53 -6.36 -3.65 0.11
CA VAL A 53 -6.63 -2.57 -0.84
C VAL A 53 -5.43 -2.37 -1.77
N ARG A 54 -4.20 -2.40 -1.26
CA ARG A 54 -3.00 -2.29 -2.11
C ARG A 54 -2.90 -3.41 -3.13
N ASP A 55 -3.25 -4.63 -2.74
CA ASP A 55 -3.15 -5.81 -3.59
C ASP A 55 -4.32 -5.91 -4.58
N SER A 56 -5.48 -5.32 -4.26
CA SER A 56 -6.66 -5.29 -5.13
C SER A 56 -6.75 -4.05 -6.03
N VAL A 57 -6.01 -2.97 -5.72
CA VAL A 57 -6.01 -1.74 -6.51
C VAL A 57 -5.17 -1.92 -7.77
N THR A 58 -5.86 -1.90 -8.91
CA THR A 58 -5.25 -1.83 -10.23
C THR A 58 -4.63 -0.46 -10.50
N LEU A 59 -3.87 -0.34 -11.59
CA LEU A 59 -3.26 0.93 -12.00
C LEU A 59 -4.27 2.07 -12.10
N THR A 60 -3.84 3.26 -11.67
CA THR A 60 -4.54 4.53 -11.95
C THR A 60 -4.39 4.94 -13.42
N ASP A 61 -5.22 5.85 -13.89
CA ASP A 61 -5.11 6.38 -15.27
C ASP A 61 -3.76 7.04 -15.54
N ALA A 62 -3.21 7.74 -14.54
CA ALA A 62 -1.90 8.38 -14.63
C ALA A 62 -0.78 7.34 -14.80
N GLU A 63 -0.83 6.23 -14.06
CA GLU A 63 0.13 5.12 -14.16
C GLU A 63 -0.03 4.39 -15.50
N CYS A 64 -1.26 4.16 -15.96
CA CYS A 64 -1.54 3.62 -17.28
C CYS A 64 -0.91 4.48 -18.38
N TYR A 65 -1.06 5.80 -18.28
CA TYR A 65 -0.44 6.74 -19.22
C TYR A 65 1.08 6.65 -19.22
N GLN A 66 1.70 6.53 -18.03
CA GLN A 66 3.16 6.41 -17.91
C GLN A 66 3.69 5.13 -18.57
N ILE A 67 3.05 3.97 -18.37
CA ILE A 67 3.44 2.73 -19.07
C ILE A 67 3.25 2.90 -20.58
N HIS A 68 2.14 3.51 -20.99
CA HIS A 68 1.87 3.72 -22.41
C HIS A 68 2.94 4.59 -23.08
N GLN A 69 3.42 5.61 -22.37
CA GLN A 69 4.51 6.46 -22.81
C GLN A 69 5.86 5.73 -22.80
N ALA A 70 6.14 4.92 -21.78
CA ALA A 70 7.35 4.09 -21.73
C ALA A 70 7.40 3.12 -22.93
N VAL A 71 6.29 2.45 -23.26
CA VAL A 71 6.21 1.56 -24.42
C VAL A 71 6.41 2.35 -25.72
N LYS A 72 5.83 3.55 -25.83
CA LYS A 72 6.04 4.40 -27.02
C LYS A 72 7.51 4.76 -27.19
N LEU A 73 8.17 5.24 -26.14
CA LEU A 73 9.58 5.63 -26.20
C LEU A 73 10.48 4.44 -26.51
N LYS A 74 10.28 3.30 -25.84
CA LYS A 74 11.08 2.10 -26.06
C LYS A 74 10.94 1.56 -27.48
N THR A 75 9.72 1.48 -28.01
CA THR A 75 9.50 0.96 -29.38
C THR A 75 10.14 1.85 -30.44
N VAL A 76 10.16 3.15 -30.22
CA VAL A 76 10.86 4.12 -31.07
C VAL A 76 12.37 3.93 -30.98
N GLU A 77 12.93 3.85 -29.77
CA GLU A 77 14.36 3.57 -29.54
C GLU A 77 14.82 2.30 -30.27
N LEU A 78 14.12 1.19 -30.06
CA LEU A 78 14.43 -0.11 -30.69
C LEU A 78 14.41 -0.06 -32.22
N THR A 79 13.59 0.81 -32.81
CA THR A 79 13.42 0.89 -34.28
C THR A 79 14.36 1.89 -34.93
N LYS A 80 14.72 2.97 -34.22
CA LYS A 80 15.57 4.07 -34.71
C LYS A 80 16.96 3.63 -35.16
N HIS A 81 17.49 2.55 -34.59
CA HIS A 81 18.80 2.02 -35.00
C HIS A 81 18.80 1.44 -36.42
N ARG A 82 17.63 1.01 -36.93
CA ARG A 82 17.52 0.29 -38.21
C ARG A 82 16.80 1.08 -39.30
N PHE A 83 15.91 2.00 -38.93
CA PHE A 83 15.07 2.76 -39.87
C PHE A 83 14.98 4.23 -39.47
N LYS A 84 14.81 5.11 -40.46
CA LYS A 84 14.47 6.52 -40.21
C LYS A 84 12.98 6.65 -39.93
N GLU A 85 12.57 7.63 -39.12
CA GLU A 85 11.15 7.84 -38.80
C GLU A 85 10.26 8.10 -40.03
N SER A 86 10.84 8.59 -41.13
CA SER A 86 10.15 8.81 -42.41
C SER A 86 9.87 7.52 -43.18
N ASP A 87 10.51 6.40 -42.82
CA ASP A 87 10.38 5.15 -43.56
C ASP A 87 9.06 4.46 -43.22
N LEU A 88 8.33 3.96 -44.21
CA LEU A 88 7.11 3.17 -43.98
C LEU A 88 7.38 1.95 -43.09
N LYS A 89 8.56 1.31 -43.28
CA LYS A 89 9.02 0.17 -42.48
C LYS A 89 9.24 0.52 -41.00
N PHE A 90 9.52 1.78 -40.68
CA PHE A 90 9.65 2.22 -39.29
C PHE A 90 8.33 2.06 -38.54
N ASN A 91 7.24 2.54 -39.12
CA ASN A 91 5.91 2.45 -38.50
C ASN A 91 5.44 1.01 -38.34
N GLU A 92 5.73 0.16 -39.33
CA GLU A 92 5.42 -1.28 -39.27
C GLU A 92 6.17 -1.96 -38.11
N MET A 93 7.47 -1.69 -37.98
CA MET A 93 8.31 -2.28 -36.93
C MET A 93 7.95 -1.77 -35.54
N VAL A 94 7.69 -0.46 -35.36
CA VAL A 94 7.18 0.10 -34.10
C VAL A 94 5.87 -0.58 -33.70
N GLY A 95 4.95 -0.77 -34.65
CA GLY A 95 3.69 -1.47 -34.41
C GLY A 95 3.90 -2.92 -33.97
N LYS A 96 4.85 -3.63 -34.60
CA LYS A 96 5.22 -5.01 -34.23
C LYS A 96 5.79 -5.08 -32.81
N TYR A 97 6.78 -4.25 -32.49
CA TYR A 97 7.39 -4.23 -31.15
C TYR A 97 6.39 -3.80 -30.07
N ARG A 98 5.51 -2.83 -30.35
CA ARG A 98 4.47 -2.44 -29.41
C ARG A 98 3.55 -3.60 -29.05
N ARG A 99 3.07 -4.36 -30.05
CA ARG A 99 2.24 -5.56 -29.82
C ARG A 99 2.98 -6.63 -29.03
N LEU A 100 4.28 -6.82 -29.31
CA LEU A 100 5.11 -7.78 -28.60
C LEU A 100 5.28 -7.40 -27.12
N ILE A 101 5.64 -6.14 -26.82
CA ILE A 101 5.79 -5.64 -25.45
C ILE A 101 4.48 -5.81 -24.68
N TRP A 102 3.34 -5.37 -25.24
CA TRP A 102 2.05 -5.51 -24.55
C TRP A 102 1.66 -6.96 -24.30
N SER A 103 2.00 -7.86 -25.21
CA SER A 103 1.68 -9.28 -25.05
C SER A 103 2.52 -9.91 -23.94
N ASN A 104 3.82 -9.61 -23.90
CA ASN A 104 4.71 -10.15 -22.87
C ASN A 104 4.52 -9.48 -21.50
N LEU A 105 4.18 -8.18 -21.46
CA LEU A 105 3.83 -7.49 -20.23
C LEU A 105 2.63 -8.18 -19.56
N LYS A 106 1.55 -8.42 -20.32
CA LYS A 106 0.37 -9.12 -19.82
C LYS A 106 0.67 -10.55 -19.34
N LYS A 107 1.53 -11.27 -20.07
CA LYS A 107 1.96 -12.62 -19.67
C LYS A 107 2.77 -12.60 -18.38
N ARG A 108 3.71 -11.68 -18.25
CA ARG A 108 4.59 -11.55 -17.06
C ARG A 108 3.82 -11.29 -15.78
N PHE A 109 2.80 -10.44 -15.86
CA PHE A 109 1.96 -10.08 -14.72
C PHE A 109 0.65 -10.88 -14.63
N GLU A 110 0.49 -11.89 -15.50
CA GLU A 110 -0.68 -12.78 -15.53
C GLU A 110 -2.05 -12.07 -15.62
N VAL A 111 -2.11 -10.96 -16.38
CA VAL A 111 -3.30 -10.12 -16.52
C VAL A 111 -3.89 -10.12 -17.93
N ALA A 112 -5.22 -10.02 -18.02
CA ALA A 112 -5.92 -9.89 -19.30
C ALA A 112 -5.67 -8.54 -20.00
N LYS A 113 -5.51 -7.47 -19.22
CA LYS A 113 -5.26 -6.09 -19.69
C LYS A 113 -4.15 -5.47 -18.85
N TYR A 114 -3.31 -4.64 -19.44
CA TYR A 114 -2.21 -3.97 -18.73
C TYR A 114 -2.73 -3.03 -17.63
N SER A 115 -3.93 -2.47 -17.78
CA SER A 115 -4.56 -1.64 -16.74
C SER A 115 -4.90 -2.43 -15.48
N HIS A 116 -4.97 -3.77 -15.54
CA HIS A 116 -5.23 -4.63 -14.40
C HIS A 116 -3.96 -5.04 -13.65
N ILE A 117 -2.78 -4.56 -14.07
CA ILE A 117 -1.56 -4.74 -13.29
C ILE A 117 -1.81 -4.11 -11.91
N ARG A 118 -1.43 -4.81 -10.84
CA ARG A 118 -1.59 -4.29 -9.49
C ARG A 118 -0.68 -3.10 -9.31
N ARG A 119 -1.13 -2.12 -8.54
CA ARG A 119 -0.38 -0.89 -8.33
C ARG A 119 0.99 -1.14 -7.66
N ILE A 120 1.09 -2.19 -6.83
CA ILE A 120 2.37 -2.62 -6.22
C ILE A 120 3.40 -3.04 -7.27
N ASP A 121 2.95 -3.59 -8.40
CA ASP A 121 3.79 -4.11 -9.48
C ASP A 121 4.08 -3.04 -10.55
N PHE A 122 3.64 -1.79 -10.32
CA PHE A 122 3.77 -0.71 -11.30
C PHE A 122 5.23 -0.40 -11.65
N ALA A 123 6.11 -0.32 -10.65
CA ALA A 123 7.52 -0.02 -10.86
C ALA A 123 8.18 -1.12 -11.73
N ASP A 124 7.94 -2.38 -11.37
CA ASP A 124 8.43 -3.55 -12.10
C ASP A 124 7.88 -3.60 -13.54
N ALA A 125 6.64 -3.17 -13.75
CA ALA A 125 6.03 -3.10 -15.08
C ALA A 125 6.71 -2.04 -15.96
N VAL A 126 7.06 -0.88 -15.39
CA VAL A 126 7.81 0.16 -16.10
C VAL A 126 9.23 -0.31 -16.40
N GLU A 127 9.90 -0.91 -15.43
CA GLU A 127 11.26 -1.46 -15.58
C GLU A 127 11.32 -2.52 -16.68
N PHE A 128 10.37 -3.46 -16.68
CA PHE A 128 10.23 -4.46 -17.73
C PHE A 128 10.16 -3.83 -19.13
N VAL A 129 9.38 -2.74 -19.28
CA VAL A 129 9.27 -2.05 -20.58
C VAL A 129 10.59 -1.36 -20.96
N GLN A 130 11.28 -0.73 -20.01
CA GLN A 130 12.54 -0.01 -20.27
C GLN A 130 13.67 -0.94 -20.71
N PHE A 131 13.75 -2.12 -20.09
CA PHE A 131 14.77 -3.12 -20.40
C PHE A 131 14.35 -4.16 -21.45
N PHE A 132 13.13 -4.04 -22.00
CA PHE A 132 12.62 -4.98 -22.99
C PHE A 132 13.54 -5.09 -24.22
N GLN A 133 13.96 -6.32 -24.53
CA GLN A 133 14.67 -6.67 -25.76
C GLN A 133 13.81 -7.64 -26.59
N PRO A 134 13.49 -7.34 -27.86
CA PRO A 134 12.70 -8.23 -28.70
C PRO A 134 13.31 -9.63 -28.88
N GLU A 135 14.63 -9.73 -28.86
CA GLU A 135 15.40 -10.96 -29.06
C GLU A 135 15.09 -12.04 -28.00
N ASP A 136 14.67 -11.65 -26.79
CA ASP A 136 14.31 -12.59 -25.72
C ASP A 136 12.94 -13.28 -25.97
N TYR A 137 12.18 -12.84 -26.99
CA TYR A 137 10.78 -13.21 -27.19
C TYR A 137 10.42 -13.56 -28.65
N ILE A 138 11.41 -13.67 -29.53
CA ILE A 138 11.28 -14.02 -30.96
C ILE A 138 11.97 -15.37 -31.17
#